data_AF-A0A9W8DA50-F1
#
_entry.id   AF-A0A9W8DA50-F1
#
_cell.length_a   1.000
_cell.length_b   1.000
_cell.length_c   1.000
_cell.angle_alpha   90.00
_cell.angle_beta   90.00
_cell.angle_gamma   90.00
#
_symmetry.space_group_name_H-M   'P 1'
#
loop_
_entity.id
_entity.type
_entity.pdbx_description
1 polymer ?
#
loop_
_entity_poly.entity_id
_entity_poly.type
_entity_poly.pdbx_seq_one_letter_code
_entity_poly.pdbx_strand_id
1 'polypeptide(L)'
;MHANANSLLELYISYASFDKLERLVVDEHGHPVIYPHLASLFLRDIGADADDFSPILESIAPFPQLRVFQSQIKYPFGDDTVFRGNSSSLEDIYLMGDYKIIKMLYGCGVFARGRLKSLRKLMVADRVVEIDNVDAVIDTYMAVIDNVLPSLKELLSF
;
A
#
# COMPACT_ATOMS: atom_id res chain seq x y z
N MET A 1 -20.30 6.33 0.44
CA MET A 1 -19.45 5.39 -0.31
C MET A 1 -20.32 4.19 -0.69
N HIS A 2 -20.25 3.69 -1.92
CA HIS A 2 -20.94 2.45 -2.27
C HIS A 2 -20.15 1.28 -1.67
N ALA A 3 -20.61 0.74 -0.54
CA ALA A 3 -20.07 -0.50 0.01
C ALA A 3 -20.28 -1.64 -0.99
N ASN A 4 -19.25 -2.45 -1.24
CA ASN A 4 -19.30 -3.65 -2.09
C ASN A 4 -19.72 -3.38 -3.55
N ALA A 5 -19.10 -2.37 -4.17
CA ALA A 5 -19.28 -2.08 -5.59
C ALA A 5 -18.63 -3.18 -6.46
N ASN A 6 -19.36 -4.27 -6.69
CA ASN A 6 -18.91 -5.45 -7.44
C ASN A 6 -18.51 -5.17 -8.91
N SER A 7 -18.81 -3.99 -9.45
CA SER A 7 -18.41 -3.59 -10.79
C SER A 7 -17.28 -2.56 -10.81
N LEU A 8 -16.83 -2.10 -9.65
CA LEU A 8 -15.82 -1.04 -9.57
C LEU A 8 -14.44 -1.61 -9.91
N LEU A 9 -13.88 -1.12 -11.02
CA LEU A 9 -12.54 -1.53 -11.50
C LEU A 9 -11.47 -0.52 -11.10
N GLU A 10 -11.81 0.76 -11.00
CA GLU A 10 -10.88 1.83 -10.70
C GLU A 10 -11.48 2.78 -9.66
N LEU A 11 -10.65 3.19 -8.70
CA LEU A 11 -11.05 4.08 -7.63
C LEU A 11 -10.00 5.17 -7.46
N TYR A 12 -10.43 6.39 -7.76
CA TYR A 12 -9.64 7.59 -7.59
C TYR A 12 -10.18 8.37 -6.41
N ILE A 13 -9.33 8.56 -5.42
CA ILE A 13 -9.67 9.23 -4.18
C ILE A 13 -8.77 10.45 -4.05
N SER A 14 -9.42 11.60 -4.03
CA SER A 14 -8.77 12.88 -3.72
C SER A 14 -9.40 13.42 -2.43
N TYR A 15 -8.61 13.48 -1.36
CA TYR A 15 -9.09 13.95 -0.05
C TYR A 15 -8.49 15.31 0.33
N ALA A 16 -9.16 15.93 1.29
CA ALA A 16 -8.67 17.08 2.06
C ALA A 16 -8.50 16.74 3.57
N SER A 17 -8.98 15.59 4.06
CA SER A 17 -8.73 15.11 5.44
C SER A 17 -8.62 13.58 5.49
N PHE A 18 -7.74 13.08 6.34
CA PHE A 18 -7.24 11.70 6.37
C PHE A 18 -8.16 10.74 7.13
N ASP A 19 -8.90 11.28 8.10
CA ASP A 19 -9.86 10.65 9.02
C ASP A 19 -11.06 10.00 8.30
N LYS A 20 -11.10 10.05 6.97
CA LYS A 20 -12.10 9.39 6.13
C LYS A 20 -11.54 8.22 5.31
N LEU A 21 -10.24 7.96 5.33
CA LEU A 21 -9.63 6.85 4.59
C LEU A 21 -9.94 5.49 5.21
N GLU A 22 -10.16 5.41 6.53
CA GLU A 22 -10.68 4.20 7.16
C GLU A 22 -12.01 3.76 6.52
N ARG A 23 -12.83 4.72 6.06
CA ARG A 23 -14.10 4.41 5.41
C ARG A 23 -13.94 3.65 4.09
N LEU A 24 -12.73 3.65 3.51
CA LEU A 24 -12.39 2.86 2.33
C LEU A 24 -12.54 1.36 2.58
N VAL A 25 -12.33 0.93 3.82
CA VAL A 25 -12.15 -0.48 4.17
C VAL A 25 -13.10 -0.92 5.28
N VAL A 26 -13.76 0.03 5.95
CA VAL A 26 -14.79 -0.19 6.97
C VAL A 26 -15.98 0.73 6.71
N ASP A 27 -17.22 0.25 6.77
CA ASP A 27 -18.42 1.08 6.61
C ASP A 27 -18.75 1.87 7.90
N GLU A 28 -19.81 2.67 7.87
CA GLU A 28 -20.23 3.47 9.04
C GLU A 28 -20.73 2.62 10.23
N HIS A 29 -20.91 1.33 10.02
CA HIS A 29 -21.36 0.35 11.02
C HIS A 29 -20.22 -0.55 11.51
N GLY A 30 -18.99 -0.36 11.04
CA GLY A 30 -17.85 -1.19 11.42
C GLY A 30 -17.71 -2.46 10.57
N HIS A 31 -18.47 -2.63 9.48
CA HIS A 31 -18.35 -3.80 8.62
C HIS A 31 -17.24 -3.63 7.58
N PRO A 32 -16.53 -4.71 7.23
CA PRO A 32 -15.55 -4.70 6.14
C PRO A 32 -16.17 -4.28 4.81
N VAL A 33 -15.51 -3.37 4.11
CA VAL A 33 -15.82 -3.02 2.72
C VAL A 33 -14.84 -3.74 1.81
N ILE A 34 -15.35 -4.51 0.85
CA ILE A 34 -14.53 -5.27 -0.10
C ILE A 34 -14.84 -4.80 -1.52
N TYR A 35 -13.78 -4.56 -2.29
CA TYR A 35 -13.84 -4.27 -3.71
C TYR A 35 -13.30 -5.45 -4.52
N PRO A 36 -14.13 -6.46 -4.78
CA PRO A 36 -13.66 -7.75 -5.30
C PRO A 36 -13.01 -7.67 -6.68
N HIS A 37 -13.32 -6.63 -7.45
CA HIS A 37 -12.86 -6.46 -8.84
C HIS A 37 -12.02 -5.19 -9.05
N LEU A 38 -11.67 -4.47 -7.98
CA LEU A 38 -10.88 -3.26 -8.11
C LEU A 38 -9.46 -3.60 -8.55
N ALA A 39 -9.11 -3.15 -9.75
CA ALA A 39 -7.82 -3.32 -10.36
C ALA A 39 -6.87 -2.16 -10.04
N SER A 40 -7.40 -0.94 -9.86
CA SER A 40 -6.58 0.25 -9.65
C SER A 40 -7.09 1.12 -8.50
N LEU A 41 -6.20 1.44 -7.56
CA LEU A 41 -6.46 2.33 -6.43
C LEU A 41 -5.46 3.49 -6.44
N PHE A 42 -5.99 4.71 -6.52
CA PHE A 42 -5.21 5.94 -6.54
C PHE A 42 -5.62 6.84 -5.37
N LEU A 43 -4.68 7.12 -4.48
CA LEU A 43 -4.85 7.99 -3.32
C LEU A 43 -4.03 9.27 -3.53
N ARG A 44 -4.70 10.42 -3.48
CA ARG A 44 -4.08 11.74 -3.61
C ARG A 44 -4.60 12.69 -2.54
N ASP A 45 -3.70 13.50 -1.98
CA ASP A 45 -4.03 14.55 -1.03
C ASP A 45 -3.91 15.91 -1.72
N ILE A 46 -4.75 16.84 -1.28
CA ILE A 46 -4.76 18.24 -1.70
C ILE A 46 -4.31 19.17 -0.54
N GLY A 47 -4.12 18.72 0.70
CA GLY A 47 -3.68 19.66 1.74
C GLY A 47 -3.51 19.26 3.21
N ALA A 48 -3.13 18.04 3.60
CA ALA A 48 -2.71 17.81 4.99
C ALA A 48 -1.74 16.63 5.17
N ASP A 49 -0.64 16.90 5.87
CA ASP A 49 0.24 15.89 6.46
C ASP A 49 -0.49 15.26 7.64
N ALA A 50 -1.05 14.06 7.43
CA ALA A 50 -1.56 13.26 8.53
C ALA A 50 -0.48 12.29 8.99
N ASP A 51 -0.15 12.37 10.27
CA ASP A 51 0.77 11.44 10.95
C ASP A 51 0.05 10.24 11.58
N ASP A 52 -1.28 10.23 11.56
CA ASP A 52 -2.10 9.21 12.20
C ASP A 52 -2.46 8.10 11.22
N PHE A 53 -2.11 6.86 11.58
CA PHE A 53 -2.54 5.67 10.86
C PHE A 53 -4.03 5.37 11.14
N SER A 54 -4.75 4.93 10.11
CA SER A 54 -6.04 4.27 10.29
C SER A 54 -5.86 2.99 11.15
N PRO A 55 -6.89 2.55 11.89
CA PRO A 55 -6.80 1.36 12.74
C PRO A 55 -6.40 0.10 11.96
N ILE A 56 -5.77 -0.83 12.67
CA ILE A 56 -5.35 -2.14 12.14
C ILE A 56 -6.60 -2.96 11.84
N LEU A 57 -6.71 -3.47 10.62
CA LEU A 57 -7.89 -4.22 10.16
C LEU A 57 -7.49 -5.67 9.93
N GLU A 58 -7.33 -6.44 11.00
CA GLU A 58 -6.85 -7.81 10.89
C GLU A 58 -7.73 -8.67 9.96
N SER A 59 -7.09 -9.54 9.16
CA SER A 59 -7.72 -10.60 8.37
C SER A 59 -8.61 -10.20 7.18
N ILE A 60 -8.80 -8.90 6.89
CA ILE A 60 -9.60 -8.46 5.74
C ILE A 60 -8.68 -8.19 4.54
N ALA A 61 -9.11 -8.63 3.35
CA ALA A 61 -8.49 -8.29 2.07
C ALA A 61 -9.45 -7.41 1.24
N PRO A 62 -9.39 -6.07 1.38
CA PRO A 62 -10.36 -5.18 0.74
C PRO A 62 -10.18 -5.11 -0.79
N PHE A 63 -8.97 -5.39 -1.29
CA PHE A 63 -8.63 -5.24 -2.70
C PHE A 63 -7.98 -6.53 -3.26
N PRO A 64 -8.70 -7.65 -3.29
CA PRO A 64 -8.10 -8.96 -3.61
C PRO A 64 -7.61 -9.07 -5.06
N GLN A 65 -8.11 -8.24 -5.98
CA GLN A 65 -7.71 -8.23 -7.41
C GLN A 65 -6.89 -6.99 -7.79
N LEU A 66 -6.34 -6.27 -6.81
CA LEU A 66 -5.59 -5.05 -7.06
C LEU A 66 -4.36 -5.36 -7.93
N ARG A 67 -4.20 -4.57 -8.99
CA ARG A 67 -3.06 -4.62 -9.93
C ARG A 67 -2.18 -3.39 -9.79
N VAL A 68 -2.79 -2.24 -9.55
CA VAL A 68 -2.08 -0.96 -9.44
C VAL A 68 -2.46 -0.27 -8.14
N PHE A 69 -1.46 -0.01 -7.30
CA PHE A 69 -1.61 0.86 -6.13
C PHE A 69 -0.73 2.08 -6.29
N GLN A 70 -1.33 3.27 -6.20
CA GLN A 70 -0.59 4.52 -6.18
C GLN A 70 -1.05 5.39 -5.03
N SER A 71 -0.13 5.68 -4.11
CA SER A 71 -0.33 6.62 -3.03
C SER A 71 0.57 7.82 -3.20
N GLN A 72 0.00 8.98 -3.52
CA GLN A 72 0.68 10.27 -3.46
C GLN A 72 0.61 10.90 -2.07
N ILE A 73 0.00 10.17 -1.12
CA ILE A 73 -0.15 10.52 0.29
C ILE A 73 0.65 9.53 1.12
N LYS A 74 1.03 9.93 2.34
CA LYS A 74 1.60 9.02 3.33
C LYS A 74 0.68 7.81 3.49
N TYR A 75 1.22 6.58 3.37
CA TYR A 75 0.45 5.35 3.45
C TYR A 75 -0.50 5.35 4.66
N PRO A 76 -1.83 5.21 4.45
CA PRO A 76 -2.80 5.60 5.46
C PRO A 76 -3.22 4.52 6.45
N PHE A 77 -2.65 3.31 6.34
CA PHE A 77 -2.99 2.18 7.19
C PHE A 77 -1.83 1.81 8.12
N GLY A 78 -2.15 1.35 9.33
CA GLY A 78 -1.16 0.92 10.31
C GLY A 78 -0.60 -0.48 10.09
N ASP A 79 -0.91 -1.12 8.96
CA ASP A 79 -0.60 -2.52 8.66
C ASP A 79 -0.48 -2.76 7.13
N ASP A 80 -0.54 -4.01 6.68
CA ASP A 80 -0.49 -4.40 5.27
C ASP A 80 -1.85 -4.39 4.54
N THR A 81 -2.89 -3.71 5.05
CA THR A 81 -4.28 -3.76 4.54
C THR A 81 -4.40 -3.72 3.02
N VAL A 82 -3.70 -2.79 2.35
CA VAL A 82 -3.75 -2.65 0.88
C VAL A 82 -3.17 -3.86 0.14
N PHE A 83 -2.22 -4.57 0.74
CA PHE A 83 -1.43 -5.64 0.12
C PHE A 83 -1.99 -7.05 0.41
N ARG A 84 -3.10 -7.15 1.14
CA ARG A 84 -3.73 -8.44 1.45
C ARG A 84 -4.55 -8.97 0.29
N GLY A 85 -4.40 -10.26 0.03
CA GLY A 85 -5.15 -10.99 -0.99
C GLY A 85 -4.71 -10.79 -2.44
N ASN A 86 -3.88 -9.78 -2.75
CA ASN A 86 -3.50 -9.43 -4.12
C ASN A 86 -2.06 -9.82 -4.52
N SER A 87 -1.44 -10.76 -3.80
CA SER A 87 -0.05 -11.21 -4.08
C SER A 87 0.20 -11.71 -5.50
N SER A 88 -0.84 -12.22 -6.17
CA SER A 88 -0.77 -12.75 -7.54
C SER A 88 -1.26 -11.76 -8.60
N SER A 89 -1.83 -10.61 -8.22
CA SER A 89 -2.37 -9.62 -9.16
C SER A 89 -1.62 -8.30 -9.13
N LEU A 90 -0.99 -7.94 -8.00
CA LEU A 90 -0.35 -6.65 -7.83
C LEU A 90 0.91 -6.54 -8.70
N GLU A 91 0.88 -5.61 -9.64
CA GLU A 91 1.89 -5.38 -10.67
C GLU A 91 2.69 -4.10 -10.41
N ASP A 92 2.01 -3.03 -9.99
CA ASP A 92 2.61 -1.70 -9.84
C ASP A 92 2.32 -1.13 -8.45
N ILE A 93 3.39 -0.74 -7.76
CA ILE A 93 3.33 -0.03 -6.48
C ILE A 93 4.03 1.32 -6.62
N TYR A 94 3.29 2.38 -6.37
CA TYR A 94 3.84 3.69 -6.00
C TYR A 94 3.44 4.00 -4.56
N LEU A 95 4.44 4.07 -3.69
CA LEU A 95 4.24 4.29 -2.26
C LEU A 95 4.95 5.57 -1.85
N MET A 96 4.16 6.57 -1.44
CA MET A 96 4.66 7.69 -0.66
C MET A 96 4.64 7.27 0.82
N GLY A 97 5.81 7.24 1.46
CA GLY A 97 5.93 6.82 2.86
C GLY A 97 7.30 7.14 3.42
N ASP A 98 7.33 7.43 4.73
CA ASP A 98 8.58 7.61 5.47
C ASP A 98 9.20 6.25 5.85
N TYR A 99 10.39 6.29 6.45
CA TYR A 99 11.07 5.08 6.91
C TYR A 99 10.21 4.23 7.85
N LYS A 100 9.34 4.85 8.67
CA LYS A 100 8.51 4.12 9.65
C LYS A 100 7.48 3.26 8.92
N ILE A 101 6.89 3.79 7.85
CA ILE A 101 5.98 3.06 6.98
C ILE A 101 6.68 1.91 6.28
N ILE A 102 7.85 2.16 5.69
CA ILE A 102 8.59 1.10 5.00
C ILE A 102 8.99 0.00 5.97
N LYS A 103 9.46 0.36 7.16
CA LYS A 103 9.78 -0.60 8.23
C LYS A 103 8.54 -1.38 8.69
N MET A 104 7.39 -0.72 8.84
CA MET A 104 6.13 -1.39 9.20
C MET A 104 5.72 -2.41 8.13
N LEU A 105 5.67 -2.01 6.86
CA LEU A 105 5.29 -2.90 5.75
C LEU A 105 6.28 -4.05 5.57
N TYR A 106 7.58 -3.79 5.79
CA TYR A 106 8.60 -4.83 5.84
C TYR A 106 8.35 -5.81 6.99
N GLY A 107 8.04 -5.31 8.18
CA GLY A 107 7.66 -6.12 9.34
C GLY A 107 6.41 -6.98 9.12
N CYS A 108 5.44 -6.48 8.33
CA CYS A 108 4.27 -7.24 7.89
C CYS A 108 4.58 -8.26 6.78
N GLY A 109 5.80 -8.29 6.24
CA GLY A 109 6.21 -9.21 5.18
C GLY A 109 5.71 -8.83 3.78
N VAL A 110 5.27 -7.59 3.56
CA VAL A 110 4.82 -7.10 2.23
C VAL A 110 5.91 -7.28 1.19
N PHE A 111 7.15 -6.98 1.56
CA PHE A 111 8.34 -7.09 0.70
C PHE A 111 9.09 -8.41 0.86
N ALA A 112 8.49 -9.43 1.49
CA ALA A 112 9.12 -10.73 1.58
C ALA A 112 9.35 -11.33 0.19
N ARG A 113 10.50 -11.98 -0.01
CA ARG A 113 10.87 -12.59 -1.30
C ARG A 113 9.78 -13.55 -1.78
N GLY A 114 9.35 -13.39 -3.04
CA GLY A 114 8.33 -14.22 -3.66
C GLY A 114 6.88 -13.97 -3.19
N ARG A 115 6.66 -12.99 -2.30
CA ARG A 115 5.30 -12.61 -1.85
C ARG A 115 4.50 -11.96 -2.98
N LEU A 116 5.07 -10.95 -3.63
CA LEU A 116 4.43 -10.19 -4.70
C LEU A 116 4.88 -10.74 -6.06
N LYS A 117 4.21 -11.80 -6.53
CA LYS A 117 4.67 -12.62 -7.68
C LYS A 117 4.54 -11.92 -9.03
N SER A 118 3.61 -10.97 -9.12
CA SER A 118 3.30 -10.25 -10.35
C SER A 118 3.92 -8.85 -10.41
N LEU A 119 4.66 -8.46 -9.35
CA LEU A 119 5.20 -7.12 -9.20
C LEU A 119 6.25 -6.84 -10.27
N ARG A 120 5.99 -5.83 -11.10
CA ARG A 120 6.85 -5.35 -12.20
C ARG A 120 7.47 -3.99 -11.87
N LYS A 121 6.83 -3.21 -11.02
CA LYS A 121 7.27 -1.87 -10.66
C LYS A 121 7.06 -1.60 -9.18
N LEU A 122 8.15 -1.23 -8.51
CA LEU A 122 8.13 -0.67 -7.16
C LEU A 122 8.80 0.70 -7.20
N MET A 123 8.06 1.73 -6.81
CA MET A 123 8.59 3.06 -6.58
C MET A 123 8.21 3.50 -5.18
N VAL A 124 9.22 3.72 -4.35
CA VAL A 124 9.06 4.27 -3.01
C VAL A 124 9.61 5.69 -3.04
N ALA A 125 8.74 6.65 -2.72
CA ALA A 125 9.13 8.05 -2.56
C ALA A 125 9.10 8.38 -1.07
N ASP A 126 10.22 8.86 -0.56
CA ASP A 126 10.32 9.33 0.81
C ASP A 126 9.94 10.81 0.88
N ARG A 127 9.13 11.18 1.87
CA ARG A 127 8.98 12.58 2.25
C ARG A 127 10.14 12.87 3.20
N VAL A 128 10.96 13.86 2.90
CA VAL A 128 12.13 14.21 3.73
C VAL A 128 11.71 14.36 5.20
N VAL A 129 12.05 13.38 6.03
CA VAL A 129 11.89 13.43 7.50
C VAL A 129 13.28 13.55 8.11
N GLU A 130 13.40 14.22 9.26
CA GLU A 130 14.60 14.11 10.10
C GLU A 130 14.83 12.64 10.45
N ILE A 131 15.97 12.10 9.99
CA ILE A 131 16.36 10.72 10.23
C ILE A 131 17.28 10.68 11.45
N ASP A 132 16.75 10.22 12.59
CA ASP A 132 17.53 10.08 13.82
C ASP A 132 18.54 8.91 13.76
N ASN A 133 18.39 8.00 12.79
CA ASN A 133 19.24 6.82 12.62
C ASN A 133 19.37 6.41 11.15
N VAL A 134 20.39 6.96 10.48
CA VAL A 134 20.63 6.77 9.04
C VAL A 134 20.95 5.31 8.69
N ASP A 135 21.70 4.60 9.53
CA ASP A 135 22.09 3.21 9.28
C ASP A 135 20.87 2.29 9.21
N ALA A 136 19.94 2.41 10.15
CA ALA A 136 18.72 1.61 10.16
C ALA A 136 17.83 1.85 8.92
N VAL A 137 17.85 3.08 8.40
CA VAL A 137 17.12 3.42 7.18
C VAL A 137 17.76 2.76 5.97
N ILE A 138 19.09 2.88 5.82
CA ILE A 138 19.85 2.25 4.74
C ILE A 138 19.62 0.74 4.75
N ASP A 139 19.77 0.08 5.89
CA ASP A 139 19.59 -1.37 6.01
C ASP A 139 18.17 -1.82 5.61
N THR A 140 17.15 -1.06 6.00
CA THR A 140 15.75 -1.38 5.65
C THR A 140 15.54 -1.26 4.14
N TYR A 141 15.99 -0.18 3.51
CA TYR A 141 15.86 -0.01 2.06
C TYR A 141 16.67 -1.04 1.28
N MET A 142 17.89 -1.38 1.73
CA MET A 142 18.71 -2.42 1.12
C MET A 142 18.02 -3.78 1.21
N ALA A 143 17.44 -4.13 2.35
CA ALA A 143 16.68 -5.38 2.50
C ALA A 143 15.45 -5.44 1.58
N VAL A 144 14.73 -4.33 1.40
CA VAL A 144 13.62 -4.24 0.43
C VAL A 144 14.13 -4.46 -0.99
N ILE A 145 15.22 -3.79 -1.38
CA ILE A 145 15.83 -3.93 -2.70
C ILE A 145 16.25 -5.38 -2.94
N ASP A 146 16.98 -5.99 -2.00
CA ASP A 146 17.49 -7.37 -2.14
C ASP A 146 16.36 -8.41 -2.25
N ASN A 147 15.23 -8.19 -1.59
CA ASN A 147 14.09 -9.10 -1.66
C ASN A 147 13.22 -8.92 -2.90
N VAL A 148 13.09 -7.69 -3.41
CA VAL A 148 12.22 -7.37 -4.55
C VAL A 148 12.94 -7.49 -5.89
N LEU A 149 14.21 -7.10 -5.96
CA LEU A 149 14.99 -7.04 -7.20
C LEU A 149 15.08 -8.39 -7.95
N PRO A 150 15.22 -9.56 -7.29
CA PRO A 150 15.21 -10.84 -7.99
C PRO A 150 13.91 -11.09 -8.75
N SER A 151 12.76 -10.80 -8.13
CA SER A 151 11.44 -10.93 -8.76
C SER A 151 11.31 -10.02 -9.98
N LEU A 152 11.84 -8.80 -9.92
CA LEU A 152 11.85 -7.86 -11.06
C LEU A 152 12.75 -8.36 -12.20
N LYS A 153 13.92 -8.93 -11.89
CA LYS A 153 14.84 -9.46 -12.89
C LYS A 153 14.26 -10.67 -13.62
N GLU A 154 13.61 -11.59 -12.90
CA GLU A 154 12.96 -12.76 -13.49
C GLU A 154 11.90 -12.37 -14.54
N LEU A 155 11.18 -11.27 -14.32
CA LEU A 155 10.16 -10.77 -15.26
C LEU A 155 10.75 -10.09 -16.51
N LEU A 156 11.99 -9.58 -16.44
CA LEU A 156 12.68 -8.93 -17.55
C LEU A 156 13.53 -9.91 -18.39
N SER A 157 13.59 -11.18 -18.01
CA SER A 157 14.44 -12.21 -18.63
C SER A 157 13.83 -12.89 -19.88
N PHE A 158 12.75 -12.34 -20.43
CA PHE A 158 11.99 -12.89 -21.57
C PHE A 158 12.18 -12.06 -22.85
#